data_AF-A0A964AHQ7-F1
#
_entry.id   AF-A0A964AHQ7-F1
#
_cell.length_a   1.000
_cell.length_b   1.000
_cell.length_c   1.000
_cell.angle_alpha   90.00
_cell.angle_beta   90.00
_cell.angle_gamma   90.00
#
_symmetry.space_group_name_H-M   'P 1'
#
loop_
_entity.id
_entity.type
_entity.pdbx_description
1 polymer ?
#
loop_
_entity_poly.entity_id
_entity_poly.type
_entity_poly.pdbx_seq_one_letter_code
_entity_poly.pdbx_strand_id
1 'polypeptide(L)'
;MWPGFAALADRFDGPVVVYTGPGERFETCHPTREGLPLDQLAACLERAAALVSNDSGLAHFARAVGVRTVVVFGSTSPARTGPAGCVPVEGPDLPCRPCYRKRCPYPGVPCLDIPVAQVEAALRQA
;
A
#
# COMPACT_ATOMS: atom_id res chain seq x y z
N MET A 1 -2.73 -6.83 6.14
CA MET A 1 -2.98 -5.54 5.46
C MET A 1 -2.81 -4.43 6.48
N TRP A 2 -2.28 -3.27 6.08
CA TRP A 2 -2.22 -2.11 6.98
C TRP A 2 -3.65 -1.60 7.27
N PRO A 3 -4.07 -1.45 8.52
CA PRO A 3 -5.45 -1.09 8.85
C PRO A 3 -5.81 0.37 8.50
N GLY A 4 -4.82 1.24 8.25
CA GLY A 4 -5.06 2.68 8.05
C GLY A 4 -5.52 3.10 6.65
N PHE A 5 -5.72 2.18 5.70
CA PHE A 5 -6.08 2.53 4.32
C PHE A 5 -7.40 3.31 4.21
N ALA A 6 -8.45 2.89 4.90
CA ALA A 6 -9.75 3.58 4.84
C ALA A 6 -9.66 5.00 5.42
N ALA A 7 -9.06 5.12 6.61
CA ALA A 7 -8.83 6.42 7.25
C ALA A 7 -7.89 7.32 6.44
N LEU A 8 -6.95 6.77 5.67
CA LEU A 8 -6.12 7.54 4.75
C LEU A 8 -6.95 8.06 3.57
N ALA A 9 -7.74 7.20 2.94
CA ALA A 9 -8.58 7.54 1.80
C ALA A 9 -9.56 8.68 2.12
N ASP A 10 -10.15 8.68 3.33
CA ASP A 10 -11.08 9.70 3.80
C ASP A 10 -10.46 11.09 4.02
N ARG A 11 -9.12 11.19 4.01
CA ARG A 11 -8.39 12.46 4.21
C ARG A 11 -8.01 13.16 2.90
N PHE A 12 -8.41 12.62 1.76
CA PHE A 12 -8.17 13.22 0.45
C PHE A 12 -9.44 13.83 -0.14
N ASP A 13 -9.34 15.10 -0.54
CA ASP A 13 -10.41 15.81 -1.24
C ASP A 13 -10.49 15.44 -2.74
N GLY A 14 -9.50 14.70 -3.26
CA GLY A 14 -9.42 14.25 -4.65
C GLY A 14 -10.03 12.86 -4.89
N PRO A 15 -10.13 12.42 -6.16
CA PRO A 15 -10.63 11.09 -6.48
C PRO A 15 -9.76 9.99 -5.88
N VAL A 16 -10.37 9.12 -5.08
CA VAL A 16 -9.74 7.90 -4.57
C VAL A 16 -10.44 6.68 -5.17
N VAL A 17 -9.67 5.68 -5.57
CA VAL A 17 -10.16 4.38 -6.06
C VAL A 17 -9.41 3.29 -5.32
N VAL A 18 -10.14 2.33 -4.77
CA VAL A 18 -9.56 1.15 -4.12
C VAL A 18 -9.48 0.01 -5.13
N TYR A 19 -8.32 -0.62 -5.23
CA TYR A 19 -8.11 -1.82 -6.05
C TYR A 19 -7.94 -3.04 -5.15
N THR A 20 -8.68 -4.10 -5.44
CA THR A 20 -8.63 -5.35 -4.67
C THR A 20 -8.39 -6.55 -5.59
N GLY A 21 -7.78 -7.59 -5.03
CA GLY A 21 -7.69 -8.89 -5.69
C GLY A 21 -9.03 -9.65 -5.68
N PRO A 22 -9.22 -10.66 -6.55
CA PRO A 22 -10.42 -11.49 -6.53
C PRO A 22 -10.65 -12.14 -5.16
N GLY A 23 -11.83 -11.92 -4.58
CA GLY A 23 -12.22 -12.45 -3.27
C GLY A 23 -11.68 -11.66 -2.08
N GLU A 24 -10.93 -10.58 -2.30
CA GLU A 24 -10.47 -9.69 -1.25
C GLU A 24 -11.57 -8.71 -0.87
N ARG A 25 -11.90 -8.66 0.44
CA ARG A 25 -12.90 -7.75 0.99
C ARG A 25 -12.21 -6.58 1.67
N PHE A 26 -12.60 -5.38 1.29
CA PHE A 26 -12.14 -4.14 1.91
C PHE A 26 -13.33 -3.21 2.13
N GLU A 27 -13.56 -2.81 3.37
CA GLU A 27 -14.68 -1.94 3.73
C GLU A 27 -14.31 -0.48 3.53
N THR A 28 -15.05 0.22 2.68
CA THR A 28 -14.79 1.61 2.31
C THR A 28 -16.01 2.25 1.64
N CYS A 29 -16.13 3.58 1.72
CA CYS A 29 -17.11 4.36 0.94
C CYS A 29 -16.58 4.75 -0.45
N HIS A 30 -15.30 4.51 -0.73
CA HIS A 30 -14.66 4.87 -1.99
C HIS A 30 -14.96 3.84 -3.10
N PRO A 31 -15.02 4.27 -4.38
CA PRO A 31 -15.18 3.36 -5.50
C PRO A 31 -14.14 2.23 -5.48
N THR A 32 -14.60 0.99 -5.57
CA THR A 32 -13.74 -0.20 -5.53
C THR A 32 -13.74 -0.91 -6.89
N ARG A 33 -12.58 -1.33 -7.36
CA ARG A 33 -12.39 -2.14 -8.57
C ARG A 33 -11.70 -3.45 -8.20
N GLU A 34 -12.41 -4.54 -8.38
CA GLU A 34 -11.93 -5.90 -8.08
C GLU A 34 -11.45 -6.59 -9.35
N GLY A 35 -10.28 -7.25 -9.28
CA GLY A 35 -9.90 -8.27 -10.26
C GLY A 35 -9.77 -7.78 -11.70
N LEU A 36 -9.34 -6.53 -11.91
CA LEU A 36 -9.14 -6.01 -13.26
C LEU A 36 -8.07 -6.81 -14.04
N PRO A 37 -8.28 -7.04 -15.35
CA PRO A 37 -7.21 -7.47 -16.25
C PRO A 37 -6.00 -6.53 -16.17
N LEU A 38 -4.78 -7.06 -16.36
CA LEU A 38 -3.55 -6.30 -16.15
C LEU A 38 -3.41 -5.08 -17.08
N ASP A 39 -3.88 -5.18 -18.31
CA ASP A 39 -3.92 -4.09 -19.28
C ASP A 39 -4.86 -2.95 -18.84
N GLN A 40 -6.04 -3.31 -18.33
CA GLN A 40 -6.98 -2.33 -17.78
C GLN A 40 -6.48 -1.70 -16.48
N LEU A 41 -5.82 -2.51 -15.64
CA LEU A 41 -5.17 -2.03 -14.42
C LEU A 41 -4.05 -1.04 -14.75
N ALA A 42 -3.21 -1.33 -15.74
CA ALA A 42 -2.18 -0.42 -16.22
C ALA A 42 -2.78 0.91 -16.67
N ALA A 43 -3.79 0.87 -17.54
CA ALA A 43 -4.46 2.07 -18.05
C ALA A 43 -5.10 2.93 -16.93
N CYS A 44 -5.57 2.30 -15.85
CA CYS A 44 -6.08 3.03 -14.68
C CYS A 44 -4.94 3.64 -13.86
N LEU A 45 -3.87 2.86 -13.63
CA LEU A 45 -2.71 3.28 -12.84
C LEU A 45 -1.96 4.44 -13.50
N GLU A 46 -1.74 4.41 -14.81
CA GLU A 46 -1.07 5.49 -15.57
C GLU A 46 -1.74 6.87 -15.40
N ARG A 47 -3.02 6.89 -15.02
CA ARG A 47 -3.79 8.12 -14.76
C ARG A 47 -3.78 8.54 -13.29
N ALA A 48 -3.24 7.72 -12.40
CA ALA A 48 -3.17 7.99 -10.97
C ALA A 48 -1.96 8.87 -10.66
N ALA A 49 -2.17 9.88 -9.80
CA ALA A 49 -1.08 10.72 -9.31
C ALA A 49 -0.12 9.93 -8.40
N ALA A 50 -0.65 8.98 -7.63
CA ALA A 50 0.12 8.08 -6.80
C ALA A 50 -0.69 6.80 -6.47
N LEU A 51 0.03 5.75 -6.08
CA LEU A 51 -0.52 4.54 -5.45
C LEU A 51 -0.02 4.44 -4.00
N VAL A 52 -0.91 4.07 -3.08
CA VAL A 52 -0.54 3.56 -1.75
C VAL A 52 -0.88 2.08 -1.70
N SER A 53 0.08 1.24 -1.33
CA SER A 53 -0.15 -0.20 -1.20
C SER A 53 0.73 -0.79 -0.11
N ASN A 54 0.41 -1.99 0.38
CA ASN A 54 1.40 -2.79 1.08
C ASN A 54 2.45 -3.32 0.09
N ASP A 55 3.51 -3.92 0.61
CA ASP A 55 4.46 -4.69 -0.21
C ASP A 55 3.73 -5.85 -0.92
N SER A 56 3.41 -5.65 -2.20
CA SER A 56 2.52 -6.50 -3.00
C SER A 56 2.83 -6.40 -4.50
N GLY A 57 2.33 -7.35 -5.29
CA GLY A 57 2.46 -7.31 -6.75
C GLY A 57 1.91 -6.03 -7.39
N LEU A 58 0.84 -5.45 -6.81
CA LEU A 58 0.27 -4.19 -7.29
C LEU A 58 1.26 -3.02 -7.15
N ALA A 59 2.01 -2.96 -6.05
CA ALA A 59 3.03 -1.94 -5.83
C ALA A 59 4.16 -2.02 -6.86
N HIS A 60 4.61 -3.25 -7.19
CA HIS A 60 5.61 -3.47 -8.24
C HIS A 60 5.09 -3.07 -9.61
N PHE A 61 3.85 -3.48 -9.93
CA PHE A 61 3.23 -3.18 -11.21
C PHE A 61 3.05 -1.69 -11.42
N ALA A 62 2.57 -0.96 -10.41
CA ALA A 62 2.42 0.49 -10.45
C ALA A 62 3.76 1.22 -10.71
N ARG A 63 4.84 0.79 -10.06
CA ARG A 63 6.17 1.32 -10.35
C ARG A 63 6.65 1.03 -11.76
N ALA A 64 6.36 -0.17 -12.28
CA ALA A 64 6.72 -0.56 -13.64
C ALA A 64 6.01 0.31 -14.70
N VAL A 65 4.78 0.74 -14.45
CA VAL A 65 4.02 1.66 -15.33
C VAL A 65 4.24 3.14 -14.99
N GLY A 66 5.27 3.47 -14.21
CA GLY A 66 5.70 4.86 -13.98
C GLY A 66 4.96 5.62 -12.88
N VAL A 67 4.07 4.98 -12.13
CA VAL A 67 3.28 5.63 -11.07
C VAL A 67 4.10 5.78 -9.80
N ARG A 68 4.07 6.97 -9.20
CA ARG A 68 4.64 7.19 -7.87
C ARG A 68 3.96 6.26 -6.88
N THR A 69 4.74 5.46 -6.17
CA THR A 69 4.18 4.43 -5.30
C THR A 69 4.74 4.56 -3.89
N VAL A 70 3.87 4.79 -2.93
CA VAL A 70 4.14 4.73 -1.49
C VAL A 70 3.82 3.32 -1.01
N VAL A 71 4.79 2.66 -0.39
CA VAL A 71 4.66 1.26 0.02
C VAL A 71 4.75 1.15 1.54
N VAL A 72 3.69 0.61 2.14
CA VAL A 72 3.60 0.36 3.58
C VAL A 72 4.18 -1.01 3.88
N PHE A 73 5.32 -1.05 4.57
CA PHE A 73 6.05 -2.27 4.90
C PHE A 73 5.73 -2.74 6.32
N GLY A 74 5.35 -4.02 6.44
CA GLY A 74 5.12 -4.71 7.71
C GLY A 74 6.21 -5.75 8.02
N SER A 75 5.98 -7.01 7.64
CA SER A 75 6.91 -8.12 7.92
C SER A 75 8.10 -8.19 6.96
N THR A 76 8.03 -7.47 5.83
CA THR A 76 9.03 -7.46 4.76
C THR A 76 9.97 -6.25 4.88
N SER A 77 10.99 -6.18 4.02
CA SER A 77 11.98 -5.08 4.03
C SER A 77 12.02 -4.39 2.67
N PRO A 78 11.98 -3.05 2.62
CA PRO A 78 12.08 -2.31 1.38
C PRO A 78 13.38 -2.60 0.61
N ALA A 79 14.49 -2.84 1.32
CA ALA A 79 15.77 -3.14 0.69
C ALA A 79 15.79 -4.48 -0.07
N ARG A 80 14.92 -5.43 0.28
CA ARG A 80 14.90 -6.78 -0.31
C ARG A 80 13.74 -6.99 -1.28
N THR A 81 12.55 -6.52 -0.92
CA THR A 81 11.32 -6.80 -1.67
C THR A 81 10.65 -5.54 -2.19
N GLY A 82 11.12 -4.35 -1.80
CA GLY A 82 10.51 -3.11 -2.25
C GLY A 82 10.63 -2.90 -3.76
N PRO A 83 9.59 -2.37 -4.43
CA PRO A 83 9.70 -1.91 -5.81
C PRO A 83 10.81 -0.85 -5.96
N ALA A 84 11.58 -0.91 -7.06
CA ALA A 84 12.65 0.04 -7.30
C ALA A 84 12.13 1.50 -7.34
N GLY A 85 12.72 2.40 -6.55
CA GLY A 85 12.31 3.80 -6.47
C GLY A 85 10.92 4.04 -5.89
N CYS A 86 10.34 3.09 -5.15
CA CYS A 86 9.17 3.37 -4.31
C CYS A 86 9.56 4.25 -3.12
N VAL A 87 8.55 4.85 -2.49
CA VAL A 87 8.69 5.58 -1.23
C VAL A 87 8.30 4.63 -0.10
N PRO A 88 9.27 4.08 0.66
CA PRO A 88 8.96 3.14 1.73
C PRO A 88 8.42 3.86 2.96
N VAL A 89 7.39 3.31 3.57
CA VAL A 89 6.89 3.69 4.89
C VAL A 89 6.97 2.47 5.79
N GLU A 90 7.78 2.58 6.83
CA GLU A 90 8.01 1.51 7.81
C GLU A 90 7.38 1.88 9.15
N GLY A 91 6.90 0.85 9.86
CA GLY A 91 6.45 0.99 11.24
C GLY A 91 7.60 0.97 12.23
N PRO A 92 7.28 0.78 13.53
CA PRO A 92 8.28 0.74 14.58
C PRO A 92 9.39 -0.29 14.30
N ASP A 93 10.60 0.03 14.75
CA ASP A 93 11.70 -0.93 14.81
C ASP A 93 11.39 -1.98 15.88
N LEU A 94 11.15 -3.21 15.40
CA LEU A 94 10.82 -4.35 16.25
C LEU A 94 11.92 -5.40 16.14
N PRO A 95 12.29 -6.10 17.23
CA PRO A 95 13.31 -7.15 17.19
C PRO A 95 13.01 -8.29 16.22
N CYS A 96 11.74 -8.49 15.88
CA CYS A 96 11.33 -9.51 14.91
C CYS A 96 11.38 -9.03 13.46
N ARG A 97 11.55 -7.73 13.18
CA ARG A 97 11.46 -7.14 11.84
C ARG A 97 12.84 -7.09 11.17
N PRO A 98 12.97 -7.49 9.90
CA PRO A 98 11.95 -8.12 9.06
C PRO A 98 11.83 -9.63 9.34
N CYS A 99 10.62 -10.16 9.59
CA CYS A 99 10.42 -11.59 9.86
C CYS A 99 10.00 -12.42 8.64
N TYR A 100 9.50 -11.77 7.57
CA TYR A 100 8.92 -12.40 6.38
C TYR A 100 7.83 -13.45 6.65
N ARG A 101 7.23 -13.44 7.85
CA ARG A 101 6.17 -14.39 8.20
C ARG A 101 4.87 -14.02 7.49
N LYS A 102 4.20 -15.04 6.93
CA LYS A 102 2.86 -14.90 6.34
C LYS A 102 1.78 -14.65 7.39
N ARG A 103 1.97 -15.18 8.61
CA ARG A 103 1.08 -14.99 9.77
C ARG A 103 1.88 -14.47 10.95
N CYS A 104 1.44 -13.34 11.50
CA CYS A 104 2.05 -12.74 12.69
C CYS A 104 1.54 -13.47 13.94
N PRO A 105 2.41 -13.87 14.89
CA PRO A 105 1.96 -14.49 16.14
C PRO A 105 1.46 -13.47 17.17
N TYR A 106 1.68 -12.16 16.92
CA TYR A 106 1.30 -11.10 17.84
C TYR A 106 -0.06 -10.50 17.46
N PRO A 107 -0.90 -10.18 18.45
CA PRO A 107 -2.15 -9.45 18.20
C PRO A 107 -1.85 -8.08 17.59
N GLY A 108 -2.75 -7.61 16.71
CA GLY A 108 -2.66 -6.28 16.09
C GLY A 108 -1.56 -6.12 15.03
N VAL A 109 -0.71 -7.12 14.80
CA VAL A 109 0.42 -7.06 13.84
C VAL A 109 1.28 -5.80 14.05
N PRO A 110 2.07 -5.73 15.15
CA PRO A 110 2.69 -4.47 15.61
C PRO A 110 3.57 -3.76 14.57
N CYS A 111 4.16 -4.47 13.61
CA CYS A 111 4.95 -3.85 12.53
C CYS A 111 4.11 -3.03 11.53
N LEU A 112 2.78 -3.14 11.59
CA LEU A 112 1.82 -2.35 10.83
C LEU A 112 1.16 -1.25 11.69
N ASP A 113 1.62 -1.03 12.92
CA ASP A 113 1.22 0.11 13.74
C ASP A 113 1.88 1.40 13.20
N ILE A 114 1.40 1.82 12.03
CA ILE A 114 1.92 2.94 11.26
C ILE A 114 0.84 4.02 11.26
N PRO A 115 1.14 5.24 11.77
CA PRO A 115 0.18 6.33 11.77
C PRO A 115 -0.24 6.73 10.35
N VAL A 116 -1.54 7.01 10.16
CA VAL A 116 -2.07 7.52 8.88
C VAL A 116 -1.33 8.78 8.43
N ALA A 117 -1.00 9.67 9.37
CA ALA A 117 -0.26 10.90 9.08
C ALA A 117 1.15 10.63 8.50
N GLN A 118 1.81 9.53 8.87
CA GLN A 118 3.12 9.18 8.33
C GLN A 118 3.01 8.77 6.85
N VAL A 119 2.00 7.96 6.50
CA VAL A 119 1.75 7.56 5.10
C VAL A 119 1.29 8.77 4.27
N GLU A 120 0.45 9.63 4.85
CA GLU A 120 0.03 10.88 4.21
C GLU A 120 1.22 11.81 3.93
N ALA A 121 2.13 11.98 4.89
CA ALA A 121 3.32 12.80 4.70
C ALA A 121 4.19 12.27 3.54
N ALA A 122 4.37 10.95 3.44
CA ALA A 122 5.13 10.32 2.35
C ALA A 122 4.48 10.53 0.97
N LEU A 123 3.15 10.64 0.91
CA LEU A 123 2.43 11.00 -0.31
C LEU A 123 2.62 12.46 -0.71
N ARG A 124 2.65 13.37 0.28
CA ARG A 124 2.73 14.82 0.05
C ARG A 124 4.15 15.33 -0.21
N GLN A 125 5.19 14.59 0.18
CA GLN A 125 6.57 14.94 -0.11
C GLN A 125 6.87 14.74 -1.60
N ALA A 126 7.09 15.83 -2.35
CA ALA A 126 7.45 15.78 -3.77
C ALA A 126 8.86 15.20 -3.95
#